data_AF-A0A2D4S3K7-F1
#
_entry.id   AF-A0A2D4S3K7-F1
#
_cell.length_a   1.000
_cell.length_b   1.000
_cell.length_c   1.000
_cell.angle_alpha   90.00
_cell.angle_beta   90.00
_cell.angle_gamma   90.00
#
_symmetry.space_group_name_H-M   'P 1'
#
loop_
_entity.id
_entity.type
_entity.pdbx_description
1 polymer ?
#
loop_
_entity_poly.entity_id
_entity_poly.type
_entity_poly.pdbx_seq_one_letter_code
_entity_poly.pdbx_strand_id
1 'polypeptide(L)'
;MSDEHHLFRDSLNRFLDQKVAPFYQQWEDEGIIPRNVWQAMGDAGFLCVDVDETYGGCGGDLALSALVVQTLSERGFAALAT
;
A
#
# COMPACT_ATOMS: atom_id res chain seq x y z
N MET A 1 -5.85 17.62 -2.60
CA MET A 1 -5.81 16.41 -1.74
C MET A 1 -6.57 16.75 -0.49
N SER A 2 -7.63 16.00 -0.18
CA SER A 2 -8.44 16.21 1.03
C SER A 2 -7.64 15.79 2.27
N ASP A 3 -8.04 16.28 3.45
CA ASP A 3 -7.38 15.95 4.73
C ASP A 3 -7.30 14.43 4.97
N GLU A 4 -8.33 13.70 4.55
CA GLU A 4 -8.40 12.24 4.57
C GLU A 4 -7.28 11.58 3.73
N HIS A 5 -6.95 12.14 2.56
CA HIS A 5 -5.87 11.62 1.73
C HIS A 5 -4.50 11.82 2.39
N HIS A 6 -4.34 12.92 3.12
CA HIS A 6 -3.09 13.17 3.86
C HIS A 6 -2.92 12.19 5.01
N LEU A 7 -3.97 11.94 5.79
CA LEU A 7 -3.95 10.96 6.88
C LEU A 7 -3.72 9.53 6.37
N PHE A 8 -4.35 9.19 5.25
CA PHE A 8 -4.18 7.90 4.61
C PHE A 8 -2.74 7.70 4.10
N ARG A 9 -2.17 8.71 3.43
CA ARG A 9 -0.77 8.70 3.00
C ARG A 9 0.18 8.56 4.19
N ASP A 10 -0.06 9.24 5.30
CA ASP A 10 0.81 9.12 6.49
C ASP A 10 0.75 7.70 7.08
N SER A 11 -0.44 7.13 7.18
CA SER A 11 -0.64 5.74 7.62
C SER A 11 0.07 4.74 6.71
N LEU A 12 -0.06 4.90 5.39
CA LEU A 12 0.63 4.06 4.40
C LEU A 12 2.15 4.18 4.56
N ASN A 13 2.68 5.40 4.73
CA ASN A 13 4.11 5.61 4.93
C ASN A 13 4.64 4.90 6.18
N ARG A 14 3.91 4.96 7.30
CA ARG A 14 4.29 4.24 8.54
C ARG A 14 4.25 2.72 8.36
N PHE A 15 3.24 2.21 7.66
CA PHE A 15 3.16 0.79 7.35
C PHE A 15 4.35 0.34 6.51
N LEU A 16 4.68 1.09 5.46
CA LEU A 16 5.82 0.80 4.60
C LEU A 16 7.13 0.83 5.38
N ASP A 17 7.35 1.82 6.24
CA ASP A 17 8.56 1.94 7.06
C ASP A 17 8.74 0.75 8.02
N GLN A 18 7.65 0.28 8.63
CA GLN A 18 7.69 -0.81 9.62
C GLN A 18 7.69 -2.20 9.01
N LYS A 19 6.99 -2.40 7.89
CA LYS A 19 6.68 -3.73 7.34
C LYS A 19 7.35 -4.02 6.00
N VAL A 20 7.71 -2.99 5.23
CA VAL A 20 8.25 -3.16 3.86
C VAL A 20 9.73 -2.76 3.81
N ALA A 21 10.07 -1.53 4.18
CA ALA A 21 11.41 -0.97 4.10
C ALA A 21 12.53 -1.89 4.65
N PRO A 22 12.42 -2.51 5.85
CA PRO A 22 13.49 -3.35 6.39
C PRO A 22 13.70 -4.67 5.65
N PHE A 23 12.70 -5.15 4.90
CA PHE A 23 12.75 -6.45 4.24
C PHE A 23 12.79 -6.35 2.71
N TYR A 24 12.44 -5.19 2.14
CA TYR A 24 12.31 -5.00 0.70
C TYR A 24 13.59 -5.35 -0.08
N GLN A 25 14.75 -4.95 0.44
CA GLN A 25 16.03 -5.24 -0.20
C GLN A 25 16.31 -6.75 -0.30
N GLN A 26 15.89 -7.52 0.72
CA GLN A 26 16.02 -8.97 0.72
C GLN A 26 15.07 -9.59 -0.31
N TRP A 27 13.83 -9.10 -0.40
CA TRP A 27 12.85 -9.58 -1.38
C TRP A 27 13.28 -9.33 -2.83
N GLU A 28 13.94 -8.20 -3.08
CA GLU A 28 14.50 -7.91 -4.40
C GLU A 28 15.69 -8.83 -4.73
N ASP A 29 16.57 -9.12 -3.77
CA ASP A 29 17.69 -10.05 -3.96
C ASP A 29 17.22 -11.50 -4.20
N GLU A 30 16.22 -11.94 -3.45
CA GLU A 30 15.58 -13.25 -3.62
C GLU A 30 14.64 -13.31 -4.84
N GLY A 31 14.28 -12.16 -5.43
CA GLY A 31 13.32 -12.04 -6.52
C GLY A 31 11.90 -12.48 -6.14
N ILE A 32 11.56 -12.45 -4.85
CA ILE A 32 10.29 -12.95 -4.31
C ILE A 32 9.67 -11.90 -3.40
N ILE A 33 8.44 -11.47 -3.73
CA ILE A 33 7.59 -10.72 -2.80
C ILE A 33 6.81 -11.73 -1.95
N PRO A 34 6.98 -11.75 -0.62
CA PRO A 34 6.31 -12.75 0.20
C PRO A 34 4.81 -12.42 0.37
N ARG A 35 3.97 -13.46 0.37
CA ARG A 35 2.50 -13.34 0.46
C ARG A 35 2.02 -12.67 1.75
N ASN A 36 2.79 -12.76 2.83
CA ASN A 36 2.45 -12.14 4.12
C ASN A 36 2.36 -10.60 4.02
N VAL A 37 3.12 -9.97 3.11
CA VAL A 37 3.06 -8.52 2.87
C VAL A 37 1.73 -8.15 2.25
N TRP A 38 1.30 -8.89 1.22
CA TRP A 38 -0.01 -8.70 0.62
C TRP A 38 -1.15 -8.90 1.62
N GLN A 39 -1.03 -9.90 2.50
CA GLN A 39 -2.00 -10.09 3.59
C GLN A 39 -2.01 -8.91 4.56
N ALA A 40 -0.83 -8.42 4.97
CA ALA A 40 -0.72 -7.29 5.88
C ALA A 40 -1.23 -5.97 5.24
N MET A 41 -1.01 -5.77 3.94
CA MET A 41 -1.56 -4.63 3.20
C MET A 41 -3.08 -4.72 3.07
N GLY A 42 -3.63 -5.92 2.89
CA GLY A 42 -5.07 -6.15 2.88
C GLY A 42 -5.72 -5.90 4.24
N ASP A 43 -5.14 -6.44 5.32
CA ASP A 43 -5.63 -6.24 6.69
C ASP A 43 -5.58 -4.76 7.11
N ALA A 44 -4.56 -4.03 6.67
CA ALA A 44 -4.44 -2.59 6.91
C ALA A 44 -5.31 -1.73 5.98
N GLY A 45 -6.06 -2.33 5.05
CA GLY A 45 -6.96 -1.61 4.14
C GLY A 45 -6.24 -0.81 3.04
N PHE A 46 -5.00 -1.15 2.71
CA PHE A 46 -4.23 -0.52 1.64
C PHE A 46 -4.43 -1.18 0.26
N LEU A 47 -5.06 -2.36 0.23
CA LEU A 47 -5.43 -3.04 -1.02
C LEU A 47 -6.89 -2.75 -1.37
N CYS A 48 -7.16 -2.61 -2.67
CA CYS A 48 -8.50 -2.43 -3.20
C CYS A 48 -9.29 -1.28 -2.54
N VAL A 49 -8.61 -0.15 -2.30
CA VAL A 49 -9.21 1.01 -1.60
C VAL A 49 -10.42 1.61 -2.31
N ASP A 50 -10.47 1.51 -3.64
CA ASP A 50 -11.56 1.99 -4.51
C ASP A 50 -12.74 1.01 -4.60
N VAL A 51 -12.57 -0.20 -4.08
CA VAL A 51 -13.61 -1.22 -4.09
C VAL A 51 -14.63 -0.92 -2.97
N ASP A 52 -15.91 -1.09 -3.29
CA ASP A 52 -17.02 -0.90 -2.34
C ASP A 52 -16.87 -1.78 -1.09
N GLU A 53 -17.30 -1.25 0.07
CA GLU A 53 -17.25 -1.95 1.36
C GLU A 53 -17.94 -3.32 1.34
N THR A 54 -18.95 -3.49 0.49
CA THR A 54 -19.67 -4.77 0.29
C THR A 54 -18.75 -5.89 -0.18
N TYR A 55 -17.62 -5.56 -0.82
CA TYR A 55 -16.62 -6.51 -1.30
C TYR A 55 -15.34 -6.50 -0.45
N GLY A 56 -15.34 -5.79 0.69
CA GLY A 56 -14.19 -5.70 1.60
C GLY A 56 -13.16 -4.62 1.25
N GLY A 57 -13.51 -3.68 0.37
CA GLY A 57 -12.71 -2.47 0.12
C GLY A 57 -13.09 -1.31 1.04
N CYS A 58 -12.47 -0.16 0.84
CA CYS A 58 -12.68 1.03 1.68
C CYS A 58 -13.75 1.98 1.11
N GLY A 59 -14.34 1.67 -0.05
CA GLY A 59 -15.29 2.55 -0.75
C GLY A 59 -14.72 3.92 -1.11
N GLY A 60 -13.39 4.02 -1.20
CA GLY A 60 -12.67 5.26 -1.47
C GLY A 60 -12.77 5.68 -2.93
N ASP A 61 -12.29 6.88 -3.22
CA ASP A 61 -12.24 7.42 -4.58
C ASP A 61 -11.02 6.86 -5.34
N LEU A 62 -11.08 6.88 -6.68
CA LEU A 62 -9.96 6.49 -7.55
C LEU A 62 -8.68 7.26 -7.22
N ALA A 63 -8.81 8.51 -6.76
CA ALA A 63 -7.69 9.31 -6.29
C ALA A 63 -6.93 8.66 -5.12
N LEU A 64 -7.60 7.92 -4.24
CA LEU A 64 -6.99 7.19 -3.12
C LEU A 64 -6.21 5.97 -3.63
N SER A 65 -6.75 5.25 -4.62
CA SER A 65 -6.03 4.16 -5.30
C SER A 65 -4.76 4.68 -5.98
N ALA A 66 -4.87 5.77 -6.74
CA ALA A 66 -3.72 6.41 -7.36
C ALA A 66 -2.68 6.89 -6.34
N LEU A 67 -3.13 7.38 -5.17
CA LEU A 67 -2.26 7.81 -4.08
C LEU A 67 -1.42 6.66 -3.51
N VAL A 68 -2.00 5.46 -3.38
CA VAL A 68 -1.28 4.25 -2.92
C VAL A 68 -0.15 3.93 -3.90
N VAL A 69 -0.48 3.78 -5.18
CA VAL A 69 0.47 3.44 -6.25
C VAL A 69 1.57 4.48 -6.35
N GLN A 70 1.20 5.77 -6.30
CA GLN A 70 2.17 6.87 -6.31
C GLN A 70 3.11 6.80 -5.10
N THR A 71 2.56 6.61 -3.89
CA THR A 71 3.38 6.59 -2.66
C THR A 71 4.34 5.40 -2.66
N LEU A 72 3.90 4.22 -3.13
CA LEU A 72 4.76 3.05 -3.30
C LEU A 72 5.90 3.32 -4.30
N SER A 73 5.57 3.95 -5.43
CA SER A 73 6.55 4.31 -6.46
C SER A 73 7.56 5.35 -5.97
N GLU A 74 7.11 6.39 -5.28
CA GLU A 74 7.97 7.43 -4.67
C GLU A 74 8.93 6.86 -3.63
N ARG A 75 8.52 5.79 -2.93
CA ARG A 75 9.35 5.09 -1.94
C ARG A 75 10.30 4.05 -2.55
N GLY A 76 10.24 3.83 -3.87
CA GLY A 76 11.06 2.84 -4.55
C GLY A 76 10.55 1.40 -4.44
N PHE A 77 9.31 1.21 -3.97
CA PHE A 77 8.67 -0.10 -3.86
C PHE A 77 7.84 -0.43 -5.09
N ALA A 78 8.43 -0.26 -6.28
CA ALA A 78 7.73 -0.44 -7.56
C ALA A 78 7.19 -1.87 -7.75
N ALA A 79 7.84 -2.87 -7.15
CA ALA A 79 7.37 -4.25 -7.19
C ALA A 79 6.02 -4.47 -6.48
N LEU A 80 5.62 -3.55 -5.59
CA LEU A 80 4.33 -3.57 -4.89
C LEU A 80 3.30 -2.61 -5.55
N ALA A 81 3.72 -1.77 -6.48
CA ALA A 81 2.91 -0.75 -7.13
C ALA A 81 2.22 -1.28 -8.40
N THR A 82 1.57 -2.45 -8.29
CA THR A 82 0.84 -3.12 -9.40
C THR A 82 -0.64 -2.85 -9.38
#